data_AF-A0A4S9B643-F1
#
_entry.id   AF-A0A4S9B643-F1
#
_cell.length_a   1.000
_cell.length_b   1.000
_cell.length_c   1.000
_cell.angle_alpha   90.00
_cell.angle_beta   90.00
_cell.angle_gamma   90.00
#
_symmetry.space_group_name_H-M   'P 1'
#
loop_
_entity.id
_entity.type
_entity.pdbx_description
1 polymer ?
#
loop_
_entity_poly.entity_id
_entity_poly.type
_entity_poly.pdbx_seq_one_letter_code
_entity_poly.pdbx_strand_id
1 'polypeptide(L)'
;MAPVFTSYPGVGETNQKKFWYSQAVRIGDRIECAGQGGWNPETGEFYKEINAQIDQAFDNCELNLRHAGGQGWSQVVRVNSYHVPINNEALDAMVRNFKKWMPNHQPIWTCVGVPRLGEDDMRVEIEVVAVDEDGKPTATQK
;
A
#
# COMPACT_ATOMS: atom_id res chain seq x y z
N MET A 1 4.96 -6.66 -22.16
CA MET A 1 4.24 -5.39 -22.34
C MET A 1 5.09 -4.25 -21.80
N ALA A 2 4.92 -3.03 -22.31
CA ALA A 2 5.63 -1.86 -21.80
C ALA A 2 5.12 -1.47 -20.39
N PRO A 3 5.96 -0.88 -19.52
CA PRO A 3 5.52 -0.36 -18.23
C PRO A 3 4.50 0.78 -18.40
N VAL A 4 3.44 0.76 -17.58
CA VAL A 4 2.43 1.82 -17.50
C VAL A 4 2.51 2.46 -16.12
N PHE A 5 2.82 3.75 -16.06
CA PHE A 5 2.95 4.51 -14.82
C PHE A 5 1.66 5.28 -14.55
N THR A 6 1.15 5.20 -13.31
CA THR A 6 -0.12 5.82 -12.92
C THR A 6 -0.01 6.54 -11.58
N SER A 7 -0.86 7.55 -11.40
CA SER A 7 -1.02 8.31 -10.17
C SER A 7 -2.50 8.61 -10.00
N TYR A 8 -3.09 8.16 -8.90
CA TYR A 8 -4.51 8.43 -8.63
C TYR A 8 -4.76 9.94 -8.44
N PRO A 9 -5.98 10.44 -8.75
CA PRO A 9 -6.34 11.84 -8.58
C PRO A 9 -6.13 12.38 -7.17
N GLY A 10 -5.92 13.69 -7.03
CA GLY A 10 -5.71 14.34 -5.73
C GLY A 10 -4.26 14.27 -5.27
N VAL A 11 -3.99 13.65 -4.13
CA VAL A 11 -2.65 13.56 -3.54
C VAL A 11 -1.69 12.82 -4.45
N GLY A 12 -2.12 11.77 -5.16
CA GLY A 12 -1.27 11.01 -6.07
C GLY A 12 -0.67 11.86 -7.19
N GLU A 13 -1.52 12.59 -7.93
CA GLU A 13 -1.10 13.55 -8.96
C GLU A 13 -0.31 14.74 -8.38
N THR A 14 -0.68 15.21 -7.19
CA THR A 14 0.03 16.29 -6.49
C THR A 14 1.46 15.88 -6.19
N ASN A 15 1.65 14.68 -5.62
CA ASN A 15 2.95 14.11 -5.32
C ASN A 15 3.75 13.82 -6.57
N GLN A 16 3.11 13.38 -7.66
CA GLN A 16 3.79 13.23 -8.94
C GLN A 16 4.39 14.53 -9.46
N LYS A 17 3.64 15.63 -9.41
CA LYS A 17 4.11 16.95 -9.85
C LYS A 17 5.17 17.53 -8.89
N LYS A 18 4.96 17.38 -7.58
CA LYS A 18 5.80 17.98 -6.52
C LYS A 18 7.11 17.24 -6.30
N PHE A 19 7.07 15.90 -6.28
CA PHE A 19 8.19 15.04 -5.89
C PHE A 19 8.70 14.15 -7.02
N TRP A 20 8.11 14.23 -8.22
CA TRP A 20 8.62 13.60 -9.44
C TRP A 20 8.65 12.06 -9.40
N TYR A 21 7.64 11.42 -8.80
CA TYR A 21 7.46 9.96 -8.81
C TYR A 21 6.02 9.57 -9.13
N SER A 22 5.80 8.37 -9.68
CA SER A 22 4.45 7.82 -9.91
C SER A 22 3.99 6.99 -8.72
N GLN A 23 2.68 6.95 -8.45
CA GLN A 23 2.14 6.17 -7.34
C GLN A 23 2.19 4.67 -7.60
N ALA A 24 2.08 4.24 -8.86
CA ALA A 24 2.22 2.85 -9.24
C ALA A 24 2.82 2.68 -10.64
N VAL A 25 3.39 1.49 -10.87
CA VAL A 25 3.75 1.00 -12.19
C VAL A 25 3.15 -0.38 -12.41
N ARG A 26 2.56 -0.59 -13.59
CA ARG A 26 2.12 -1.91 -14.05
C ARG A 26 3.05 -2.43 -15.15
N ILE A 27 3.54 -3.65 -15.00
CA ILE A 27 4.42 -4.33 -15.95
C ILE A 27 3.82 -5.71 -16.25
N GLY A 28 3.01 -5.79 -17.30
CA GLY A 28 2.26 -7.01 -17.61
C GLY A 28 1.20 -7.31 -16.55
N ASP A 29 1.34 -8.44 -15.87
CA ASP A 29 0.49 -8.92 -14.76
C ASP A 29 0.91 -8.37 -13.40
N ARG A 30 2.09 -7.76 -13.28
CA ARG A 30 2.62 -7.26 -12.02
C ARG A 30 2.33 -5.78 -11.80
N ILE A 31 1.88 -5.42 -10.61
CA ILE A 31 1.70 -4.03 -10.16
C ILE A 31 2.62 -3.79 -8.97
N GLU A 32 3.40 -2.71 -9.02
CA GLU A 32 4.20 -2.24 -7.89
C GLU A 32 3.71 -0.84 -7.50
N CYS A 33 3.41 -0.66 -6.22
CA CYS A 33 3.00 0.62 -5.66
C CYS A 33 4.18 1.27 -4.94
N ALA A 34 4.32 2.59 -5.09
CA ALA A 34 5.10 3.41 -4.17
C ALA A 34 4.50 3.35 -2.76
N GLY A 35 5.31 3.69 -1.75
CA GLY A 35 4.89 3.74 -0.35
C GLY A 35 3.65 4.61 -0.15
N GLN A 36 2.62 4.05 0.49
CA GLN A 36 1.39 4.74 0.88
C GLN A 36 1.37 4.92 2.41
N GLY A 37 1.11 6.15 2.85
CA GLY A 37 0.88 6.50 4.25
C GLY A 37 -0.58 6.79 4.50
N GLY A 38 -0.95 7.06 5.76
CA GLY A 38 -2.35 7.34 6.13
C GLY A 38 -2.79 8.79 5.93
N TRP A 39 -2.51 9.34 4.75
CA TRP A 39 -3.06 10.62 4.32
C TRP A 39 -4.47 10.43 3.74
N ASN A 40 -5.32 11.44 3.86
CA ASN A 40 -6.54 11.53 3.06
C ASN A 40 -6.15 11.72 1.58
N PRO A 41 -6.62 10.88 0.64
CA PRO A 41 -6.17 10.93 -0.76
C PRO A 41 -6.64 12.19 -1.52
N GLU A 42 -7.61 12.93 -0.99
CA GLU A 42 -8.09 14.19 -1.57
C GLU A 42 -7.40 15.41 -0.96
N THR A 43 -7.28 15.46 0.38
CA THR A 43 -6.78 16.64 1.09
C THR A 43 -5.30 16.58 1.45
N GLY A 44 -4.72 15.39 1.54
CA GLY A 44 -3.36 15.17 2.03
C GLY A 44 -3.21 15.23 3.55
N GLU A 45 -4.30 15.42 4.31
CA GLU A 45 -4.24 15.48 5.77
C GLU A 45 -3.98 14.10 6.39
N PHE A 46 -3.18 14.07 7.46
CA PHE A 46 -2.85 12.85 8.18
C PHE A 46 -3.74 12.66 9.42
N TYR A 47 -4.18 11.42 9.64
CA TYR A 47 -4.65 11.02 10.97
C TYR A 47 -3.47 10.99 11.95
N LYS A 48 -3.69 11.54 13.16
CA LYS A 48 -2.67 11.56 14.22
C LYS A 48 -2.62 10.28 15.04
N GLU A 49 -3.69 9.51 15.03
CA GLU A 49 -3.82 8.24 15.75
C GLU A 49 -3.33 7.09 14.86
N ILE A 50 -2.54 6.18 15.43
CA ILE A 50 -1.76 5.18 14.68
C ILE A 50 -2.65 4.15 13.97
N ASN A 51 -3.72 3.66 14.62
CA ASN A 51 -4.62 2.69 14.02
C ASN A 51 -5.35 3.30 12.83
N ALA A 52 -5.90 4.50 12.97
CA ALA A 52 -6.57 5.22 11.90
C ALA A 52 -5.62 5.54 10.74
N GLN A 53 -4.36 5.87 11.03
CA GLN A 53 -3.38 6.13 9.99
C GLN A 53 -2.98 4.83 9.25
N ILE A 54 -2.84 3.71 9.96
CA ILE A 54 -2.59 2.40 9.33
C ILE A 54 -3.80 1.99 8.48
N ASP A 55 -5.01 2.11 9.01
CA ASP A 55 -6.24 1.81 8.27
C ASP A 55 -6.33 2.63 6.98
N GLN A 56 -6.08 3.94 7.06
CA GLN A 56 -6.06 4.82 5.89
C GLN A 56 -4.93 4.47 4.91
N ALA A 57 -3.75 4.05 5.40
CA ALA A 57 -2.67 3.59 4.53
C ALA A 57 -3.09 2.33 3.73
N PHE A 58 -3.84 1.43 4.36
CA PHE A 58 -4.43 0.29 3.65
C PHE A 58 -5.48 0.71 2.61
N ASP A 59 -6.35 1.66 2.94
CA ASP A 59 -7.31 2.22 1.97
C ASP A 59 -6.58 2.89 0.78
N ASN A 60 -5.47 3.57 1.03
CA ASN A 60 -4.66 4.20 -0.01
C ASN A 60 -3.95 3.18 -0.91
N CYS A 61 -3.43 2.08 -0.34
CA CYS A 61 -2.93 0.97 -1.14
C CYS A 61 -4.03 0.37 -2.02
N GLU A 62 -5.25 0.17 -1.50
CA GLU A 62 -6.39 -0.35 -2.25
C GLU A 62 -6.74 0.57 -3.43
N LEU A 63 -6.86 1.87 -3.17
CA LEU A 63 -7.10 2.90 -4.18
C LEU A 63 -6.03 2.85 -5.28
N ASN A 64 -4.76 2.83 -4.88
CA ASN A 64 -3.63 2.87 -5.81
C ASN A 64 -3.57 1.61 -6.68
N LEU A 65 -3.76 0.43 -6.08
CA LEU A 65 -3.82 -0.86 -6.79
C LEU A 65 -4.96 -0.87 -7.82
N ARG A 66 -6.16 -0.45 -7.43
CA ARG A 66 -7.32 -0.38 -8.33
C ARG A 66 -7.11 0.62 -9.46
N HIS A 67 -6.55 1.79 -9.15
CA HIS A 67 -6.25 2.82 -10.14
C HIS A 67 -5.23 2.33 -11.17
N ALA A 68 -4.25 1.51 -10.76
CA ALA A 68 -3.31 0.83 -11.65
C ALA A 68 -3.92 -0.35 -12.43
N GLY A 69 -5.24 -0.56 -12.34
CA GLY A 69 -5.98 -1.62 -13.05
C GLY A 69 -5.96 -2.98 -12.35
N GLY A 70 -5.56 -3.05 -11.07
CA GLY A 70 -5.63 -4.27 -10.27
C GLY A 70 -6.98 -4.48 -9.59
N GLN A 71 -7.14 -5.63 -8.95
CA GLN A 71 -8.34 -6.00 -8.20
C GLN A 71 -8.27 -5.63 -6.70
N GLY A 72 -7.16 -5.01 -6.28
CA GLY A 72 -6.92 -4.55 -4.91
C GLY A 72 -6.08 -5.53 -4.08
N TRP A 73 -6.24 -5.47 -2.76
CA TRP A 73 -5.45 -6.24 -1.79
C TRP A 73 -5.49 -7.76 -1.99
N SER A 74 -6.55 -8.31 -2.60
CA SER A 74 -6.68 -9.74 -2.88
C SER A 74 -5.57 -10.30 -3.78
N GLN A 75 -4.81 -9.43 -4.46
CA GLN A 75 -3.72 -9.80 -5.36
C GLN A 75 -2.32 -9.55 -4.78
N VAL A 76 -2.25 -8.97 -3.58
CA VAL A 76 -0.98 -8.52 -2.99
C VAL A 76 -0.17 -9.73 -2.52
N VAL A 77 1.04 -9.87 -3.05
CA VAL A 77 1.96 -10.98 -2.73
C VAL A 77 3.06 -10.56 -1.77
N ARG A 78 3.45 -9.27 -1.76
CA ARG A 78 4.52 -8.72 -0.93
C ARG A 78 4.06 -7.41 -0.30
N VAL A 79 4.37 -7.26 0.98
CA VAL A 79 4.22 -6.01 1.74
C VAL A 79 5.56 -5.66 2.39
N ASN A 80 6.00 -4.42 2.22
CA ASN A 80 7.00 -3.80 3.08
C ASN A 80 6.32 -2.70 3.88
N SER A 81 6.56 -2.63 5.18
CA SER A 81 6.01 -1.56 6.03
C SER A 81 7.09 -0.92 6.89
N TYR A 82 7.10 0.40 6.91
CA TYR A 82 8.05 1.23 7.66
C TYR A 82 7.30 2.04 8.72
N HIS A 83 7.79 2.07 9.96
CA HIS A 83 7.03 2.57 11.12
C HIS A 83 7.81 3.56 11.98
N VAL A 84 7.12 4.56 12.53
CA VAL A 84 7.64 5.60 13.42
C VAL A 84 6.64 5.92 14.54
N PRO A 85 6.78 5.34 15.76
CA PRO A 85 7.61 4.18 16.11
C PRO A 85 6.92 2.85 15.75
N ILE A 86 7.69 1.77 15.67
CA ILE A 86 7.16 0.41 15.65
C ILE A 86 6.84 -0.06 17.08
N ASN A 87 5.58 -0.39 17.36
CA ASN A 87 5.12 -0.90 18.65
C ASN A 87 4.05 -2.00 18.45
N ASN A 88 3.60 -2.65 19.54
CA ASN A 88 2.62 -3.73 19.46
C ASN A 88 1.27 -3.27 18.89
N GLU A 89 0.85 -2.04 19.18
CA GLU A 89 -0.39 -1.48 18.64
C GLU A 89 -0.35 -1.35 17.11
N ALA A 90 0.75 -0.83 16.56
CA ALA A 90 0.95 -0.76 15.11
C ALA A 90 1.01 -2.16 14.47
N LEU A 91 1.67 -3.13 15.12
CA LEU A 91 1.73 -4.51 14.63
C LEU A 91 0.33 -5.17 14.63
N ASP A 92 -0.45 -4.98 15.68
CA ASP A 92 -1.82 -5.50 15.78
C ASP A 92 -2.72 -4.87 14.70
N ALA A 93 -2.58 -3.57 14.44
CA ALA A 93 -3.30 -2.88 13.37
C ALA A 93 -2.93 -3.42 11.97
N MET A 94 -1.65 -3.68 11.69
CA MET A 94 -1.21 -4.32 10.45
C MET A 94 -1.83 -5.71 10.29
N VAL A 95 -1.77 -6.55 11.34
CA VAL A 95 -2.31 -7.92 11.32
C VAL A 95 -3.84 -7.91 11.14
N ARG A 96 -4.57 -7.00 11.79
CA ARG A 96 -6.02 -6.87 11.60
C ARG A 96 -6.34 -6.57 10.14
N ASN A 97 -5.58 -5.66 9.52
CA ASN A 97 -5.83 -5.26 8.15
C ASN A 97 -5.45 -6.37 7.17
N PHE A 98 -4.34 -7.10 7.38
CA PHE A 98 -4.02 -8.26 6.56
C PHE A 98 -5.16 -9.30 6.57
N LYS A 99 -5.72 -9.62 7.75
CA LYS A 99 -6.85 -10.54 7.85
C LYS A 99 -8.12 -10.02 7.18
N LYS A 100 -8.38 -8.71 7.26
CA LYS A 100 -9.55 -8.05 6.62
C LYS A 100 -9.45 -8.05 5.11
N TRP A 101 -8.29 -7.65 4.57
CA TRP A 101 -8.10 -7.34 3.15
C TRP A 101 -7.61 -8.54 2.32
N MET A 102 -6.94 -9.49 2.96
CA MET A 102 -6.42 -10.73 2.33
C MET A 102 -6.93 -11.96 3.11
N PRO A 103 -8.26 -12.21 3.16
CA PRO A 103 -8.79 -13.35 3.90
C PRO A 103 -8.41 -14.71 3.30
N ASN A 104 -8.00 -14.73 2.03
CA ASN A 104 -7.76 -15.96 1.27
C ASN A 104 -6.27 -16.32 1.10
N HIS A 105 -5.35 -15.47 1.54
CA HIS A 105 -3.90 -15.72 1.48
C HIS A 105 -3.13 -14.86 2.48
N GLN A 106 -1.88 -15.21 2.75
CA GLN A 106 -0.97 -14.38 3.53
C GLN A 106 0.16 -13.88 2.64
N PRO A 107 0.44 -12.57 2.59
CA PRO A 107 1.57 -12.05 1.81
C PRO A 107 2.89 -12.35 2.54
N ILE A 108 4.01 -12.32 1.81
CA ILE A 108 5.30 -12.13 2.48
C ILE A 108 5.34 -10.70 3.06
N TRP A 109 5.85 -10.55 4.28
CA TRP A 109 5.87 -9.26 4.96
C TRP A 109 7.22 -8.96 5.60
N THR A 110 7.79 -7.81 5.26
CA THR A 110 8.94 -7.22 5.95
C THR A 110 8.46 -5.99 6.73
N CYS A 111 8.77 -5.96 8.03
CA CYS A 111 8.39 -4.88 8.94
C CYS A 111 9.63 -4.24 9.55
N VAL A 112 9.77 -2.92 9.40
CA VAL A 112 10.98 -2.19 9.81
C VAL A 112 10.61 -0.91 10.58
N GLY A 113 11.27 -0.69 11.72
CA GLY A 113 11.27 0.60 12.39
C GLY A 113 12.29 1.54 11.76
N VAL A 114 11.88 2.76 11.43
CA VAL A 114 12.74 3.79 10.82
C VAL A 114 12.77 5.06 11.68
N PRO A 115 13.79 5.92 11.57
CA PRO A 115 13.86 7.13 12.38
C PRO A 115 12.87 8.22 11.94
N ARG A 116 12.42 8.20 10.68
CA ARG A 116 11.53 9.21 10.07
C ARG A 116 10.96 8.70 8.73
N LEU A 117 9.82 9.27 8.31
CA LEU A 117 9.16 9.06 7.00
C LEU A 117 9.09 10.37 6.19
N GLY A 118 8.41 10.36 5.04
CA GLY A 118 8.35 11.48 4.10
C GLY A 118 7.83 12.79 4.71
N GLU A 119 6.82 12.73 5.57
CA GLU A 119 6.23 13.89 6.26
C GLU A 119 6.30 13.72 7.79
N ASP A 120 6.33 14.84 8.53
CA ASP A 120 6.53 14.84 10.00
C ASP A 120 5.41 14.11 10.76
N ASP A 121 4.18 14.12 10.23
CA ASP A 121 3.02 13.46 10.82
C ASP A 121 2.81 12.01 10.33
N MET A 122 3.66 11.51 9.44
CA MET A 122 3.64 10.10 9.06
C MET A 122 4.16 9.23 10.19
N ARG A 123 3.43 8.16 10.49
CA ARG A 123 3.78 7.10 11.43
C ARG A 123 3.92 5.73 10.75
N VAL A 124 3.35 5.58 9.55
CA VAL A 124 3.46 4.38 8.74
C VAL A 124 3.61 4.72 7.25
N GLU A 125 4.39 3.91 6.55
CA GLU A 125 4.45 3.87 5.09
C GLU A 125 4.44 2.40 4.62
N ILE A 126 3.55 2.07 3.68
CA ILE A 126 3.28 0.72 3.21
C ILE A 126 3.50 0.64 1.70
N GLU A 127 4.45 -0.18 1.27
CA GLU A 127 4.74 -0.49 -0.13
C GLU A 127 4.22 -1.90 -0.44
N VAL A 128 3.49 -2.04 -1.54
CA VAL A 128 2.87 -3.32 -1.92
C VAL A 128 3.19 -3.70 -3.36
N VAL A 129 3.25 -5.02 -3.58
CA VAL A 129 3.30 -5.62 -4.91
C VAL A 129 2.14 -6.57 -5.07
N ALA A 130 1.42 -6.43 -6.18
CA ALA A 130 0.35 -7.33 -6.59
C ALA A 130 0.68 -8.05 -7.91
N VAL A 131 0.07 -9.22 -8.10
CA VAL A 131 0.13 -10.00 -9.34
C VAL A 131 -1.29 -10.38 -9.76
N ASP A 132 -1.66 -10.03 -10.99
CA ASP A 132 -2.97 -10.25 -11.59
C ASP A 132 -3.01 -11.63 -12.27
N GLU A 133 -3.83 -12.57 -11.79
CA GLU A 133 -3.80 -13.98 -12.19
C GLU A 133 -4.38 -14.31 -13.59
N ASP A 134 -4.32 -13.40 -14.57
CA ASP A 134 -4.63 -13.74 -15.98
C ASP A 134 -3.65 -14.80 -16.60
N GLY A 135 -2.82 -15.45 -15.77
CA GLY A 135 -1.98 -16.61 -16.09
C GLY A 135 -1.77 -17.65 -14.98
N LYS A 136 -2.79 -17.92 -14.12
CA LYS A 136 -2.90 -18.98 -13.07
C LYS A 136 -1.80 -20.08 -12.96
N PRO A 137 -1.47 -20.51 -11.73
CA PRO A 137 -2.25 -21.59 -11.10
C PRO A 137 -2.78 -21.23 -9.71
N THR A 138 -4.08 -21.48 -9.54
CA THR A 138 -4.81 -21.39 -8.27
C THR A 138 -4.23 -22.39 -7.27
N ALA A 139 -3.42 -21.90 -6.33
CA ALA A 139 -3.00 -22.70 -5.19
C ALA A 139 -4.20 -22.88 -4.27
N THR A 140 -4.91 -23.98 -4.45
CA THR A 140 -5.88 -24.47 -3.47
C THR A 140 -5.07 -24.89 -2.25
N GLN A 141 -5.18 -24.18 -1.12
CA GLN A 141 -4.68 -24.69 0.15
C GLN A 141 -5.85 -25.21 0.99
N LYS A 142 -5.60 -26.39 1.55
CA LYS A 142 -6.47 -27.24 2.36
C LYS A 142 -6.78 -26.64 3.72
#